data_AF-A0A410QFC3-F1
#
_entry.id   AF-A0A410QFC3-F1
#
_cell.length_a   1.000
_cell.length_b   1.000
_cell.length_c   1.000
_cell.angle_alpha   90.00
_cell.angle_beta   90.00
_cell.angle_gamma   90.00
#
_symmetry.space_group_name_H-M   'P 1'
#
loop_
_entity.id
_entity.type
_entity.pdbx_description
1 polymer ?
#
loop_
_entity_poly.entity_id
_entity_poly.type
_entity_poly.pdbx_seq_one_letter_code
_entity_poly.pdbx_strand_id
1 'polypeptide(L)'
;MNNKIKNIVGILILAIVIVVFYIFQSSNNINSNTFITSGLLLSKDEEGDSHSIILQILGEDKESELKEITIYVKNKKLWDGLKKDKYYYMTYSQDDSKNKTLIKAQLNESLRETIYDKALKEENEKTEQEEKLEYVHLSGDKLDTSDLTLLDSKKVDLDRDGEDESIEMYTTAQRYDNGEIAWDDGQKWFLIIKDEDGEFVLFDDYIQLGALEFWVFTSKDDYHIATLQTGSATFKLSDFKYDNKEKGFVKKDIFNPDYLNVIYNSSIK
;
A
#
# COMPACT_ATOMS: atom_id res chain seq x y z
N MET A 1 2.12 7.54 -27.70
CA MET A 1 2.62 8.63 -26.82
C MET A 1 2.88 8.02 -25.45
N ASN A 2 4.15 7.97 -25.04
CA ASN A 2 4.65 7.14 -23.95
C ASN A 2 3.95 7.49 -22.61
N ASN A 3 3.51 6.50 -21.81
CA ASN A 3 2.75 6.74 -20.58
C ASN A 3 3.52 7.62 -19.56
N LYS A 4 4.85 7.55 -19.57
CA LYS A 4 5.71 8.46 -18.79
C LYS A 4 5.57 9.93 -19.21
N ILE A 5 5.39 10.22 -20.50
CA ILE A 5 5.21 11.59 -21.01
C ILE A 5 3.84 12.13 -20.60
N LYS A 6 2.79 11.29 -20.56
CA LYS A 6 1.45 11.71 -20.10
C LYS A 6 1.40 12.03 -18.61
N ASN A 7 2.06 11.23 -17.75
CA ASN A 7 2.10 11.47 -16.31
C ASN A 7 2.93 12.73 -15.96
N ILE A 8 4.05 12.94 -16.66
CA ILE A 8 4.85 14.17 -16.51
C ILE A 8 4.02 15.40 -16.91
N VAL A 9 3.24 15.33 -18.00
CA VAL A 9 2.37 16.43 -18.43
C VAL A 9 1.26 16.72 -17.41
N GLY A 10 0.66 15.70 -16.80
CA GLY A 10 -0.35 15.87 -15.74
C GLY A 10 0.19 16.57 -14.49
N ILE A 11 1.36 16.13 -14.01
CA ILE A 11 2.05 16.75 -12.86
C ILE A 11 2.46 18.19 -13.18
N LEU A 12 2.94 18.45 -14.40
CA LEU A 12 3.33 19.79 -14.84
C LEU A 12 2.13 20.75 -14.90
N ILE A 13 0.97 20.29 -15.38
CA ILE A 13 -0.26 21.09 -15.42
C ILE A 13 -0.75 21.39 -14.00
N LEU A 14 -0.74 20.40 -13.09
CA LEU A 14 -1.11 20.59 -11.70
C LEU A 14 -0.18 21.60 -11.01
N ALA A 15 1.14 21.49 -11.21
CA ALA A 15 2.13 22.43 -10.69
C ALA A 15 1.95 23.84 -11.24
N ILE A 16 1.64 24.00 -12.54
CA ILE A 16 1.37 25.31 -13.16
C ILE A 16 0.09 25.93 -12.58
N VAL A 17 -0.97 25.14 -12.36
CA VAL A 17 -2.20 25.63 -11.72
C VAL A 17 -1.92 26.08 -10.28
N ILE A 18 -1.13 25.33 -9.52
CA ILE A 18 -0.71 25.69 -8.15
C ILE A 18 0.12 26.99 -8.16
N VAL A 19 1.07 27.15 -9.09
CA VAL A 19 1.94 28.34 -9.18
C VAL A 19 1.17 29.58 -9.62
N VAL A 20 0.33 29.47 -10.66
CA VAL A 20 -0.53 30.58 -11.11
C VAL A 20 -1.49 31.01 -9.98
N PHE A 21 -1.93 30.05 -9.17
CA PHE A 21 -2.78 30.33 -8.01
C PHE A 21 -2.03 30.97 -6.84
N TYR A 22 -0.77 30.60 -6.58
CA TYR A 22 0.07 31.26 -5.57
C TYR A 22 0.32 32.73 -5.91
N ILE A 23 0.53 33.02 -7.20
CA ILE A 23 0.63 34.39 -7.71
C ILE A 23 -0.70 35.15 -7.54
N PHE A 24 -1.84 34.47 -7.69
CA PHE A 24 -3.18 35.06 -7.47
C PHE A 24 -3.50 35.25 -5.98
N GLN A 25 -2.98 34.41 -5.08
CA GLN A 25 -3.12 34.53 -3.62
C GLN A 25 -2.32 35.69 -3.03
N SER A 26 -1.15 36.02 -3.57
CA SER A 26 -0.36 37.18 -3.10
C SER A 26 -1.12 38.51 -3.21
N SER A 27 -2.24 38.55 -3.95
CA SER A 27 -3.08 39.72 -4.11
C SER A 27 -4.21 39.85 -3.09
N ASN A 28 -4.52 38.82 -2.26
CA ASN A 28 -5.63 38.88 -1.31
C ASN A 28 -5.30 38.18 0.03
N ASN A 29 -5.47 38.91 1.12
CA ASN A 29 -5.32 38.44 2.51
C ASN A 29 -6.10 37.14 2.77
N ILE A 30 -5.39 36.01 2.86
CA ILE A 30 -5.95 34.72 3.29
C ILE A 30 -5.46 34.45 4.72
N ASN A 31 -6.42 34.31 5.64
CA ASN A 31 -6.17 33.94 7.03
C ASN A 31 -5.63 32.50 7.14
N SER A 32 -4.82 32.23 8.18
CA SER A 32 -4.08 30.97 8.43
C SER A 32 -4.90 29.68 8.53
N ASN A 33 -6.23 29.74 8.50
CA ASN A 33 -7.12 28.60 8.71
C ASN A 33 -7.96 28.25 7.46
N THR A 34 -7.44 28.59 6.29
CA THR A 34 -8.11 28.36 5.00
C THR A 34 -7.47 27.19 4.28
N PHE A 35 -8.31 26.25 3.84
CA PHE A 35 -7.91 25.01 3.19
C PHE A 35 -8.53 24.91 1.81
N ILE A 36 -7.90 24.14 0.96
CA ILE A 36 -8.31 23.91 -0.41
C ILE A 36 -8.43 22.41 -0.63
N THR A 37 -9.49 22.01 -1.31
CA THR A 37 -9.71 20.61 -1.68
C THR A 37 -10.40 20.53 -3.04
N SER A 38 -10.43 19.34 -3.61
CA SER A 38 -11.24 19.05 -4.78
C SER A 38 -11.92 17.70 -4.62
N GLY A 39 -13.17 17.62 -5.03
CA GLY A 39 -13.95 16.41 -4.82
C GLY A 39 -15.29 16.38 -5.54
N LEU A 40 -15.90 15.19 -5.54
CA LEU A 40 -17.24 14.96 -6.05
C LEU A 40 -18.27 15.30 -4.96
N LEU A 41 -19.25 16.14 -5.30
CA LEU A 41 -20.35 16.45 -4.38
C LEU A 41 -21.38 15.31 -4.39
N LEU A 42 -21.43 14.54 -3.31
CA LEU A 42 -22.29 13.36 -3.16
C LEU A 42 -23.70 13.70 -2.68
N SER A 43 -23.80 14.58 -1.68
CA SER A 43 -25.08 14.97 -1.10
C SER A 43 -25.11 16.43 -0.69
N LYS A 44 -26.35 16.89 -0.51
CA LYS A 44 -26.73 18.19 0.02
C LYS A 44 -27.76 17.91 1.10
N ASP A 45 -27.43 18.22 2.35
CA ASP A 45 -28.30 18.03 3.50
C ASP A 45 -28.76 19.39 4.03
N GLU A 46 -30.06 19.51 4.30
CA GLU A 46 -30.71 20.71 4.82
C GLU A 46 -31.49 20.33 6.07
N GLU A 47 -31.07 20.87 7.22
CA GLU A 47 -31.74 20.67 8.50
C GLU A 47 -32.01 22.04 9.15
N GLY A 48 -33.26 22.49 9.03
CA GLY A 48 -33.65 23.84 9.41
C GLY A 48 -32.91 24.89 8.57
N ASP A 49 -32.21 25.82 9.24
CA ASP A 49 -31.38 26.83 8.57
C ASP A 49 -29.94 26.34 8.28
N SER A 50 -29.62 25.11 8.67
CA SER A 50 -28.29 24.53 8.50
C SER A 50 -28.19 23.79 7.17
N HIS A 51 -27.21 24.17 6.37
CA HIS A 51 -26.93 23.54 5.08
C HIS A 51 -25.54 22.90 5.13
N SER A 52 -25.42 21.64 4.73
CA SER A 52 -24.14 20.93 4.63
C SER A 52 -24.06 20.13 3.34
N ILE A 53 -22.84 19.92 2.88
CA ILE A 53 -22.52 19.05 1.74
C ILE A 53 -21.61 17.93 2.19
N ILE A 54 -21.78 16.77 1.58
CA ILE A 54 -20.80 15.68 1.65
C ILE A 54 -20.00 15.69 0.36
N LEU A 55 -18.68 15.83 0.51
CA LEU A 55 -17.72 15.88 -0.57
C LEU A 55 -16.81 14.66 -0.48
N GLN A 56 -16.71 13.88 -1.56
CA GLN A 56 -15.75 12.80 -1.68
C GLN A 56 -14.45 13.34 -2.29
N ILE A 57 -13.37 13.24 -1.54
CA ILE A 57 -12.05 13.77 -1.87
C ILE A 57 -11.03 12.63 -1.95
N LEU A 58 -9.89 12.90 -2.58
CA LEU A 58 -8.73 12.00 -2.53
C LEU A 58 -7.98 12.21 -1.21
N GLY A 59 -7.66 11.11 -0.52
CA GLY A 59 -6.92 11.12 0.73
C GLY A 59 -5.48 11.60 0.57
N GLU A 60 -4.96 12.27 1.59
CA GLU A 60 -3.59 12.82 1.61
C GLU A 60 -2.50 11.73 1.75
N ASP A 61 -2.85 10.56 2.29
CA ASP A 61 -1.87 9.54 2.73
C ASP A 61 -1.62 8.42 1.71
N LYS A 62 -2.52 8.24 0.74
CA LYS A 62 -2.44 7.23 -0.33
C LYS A 62 -3.13 7.80 -1.56
N GLU A 63 -2.45 7.80 -2.71
CA GLU A 63 -2.93 8.38 -3.99
C GLU A 63 -4.26 7.79 -4.52
N SER A 64 -4.90 6.84 -3.82
CA SER A 64 -6.11 6.15 -4.26
C SER A 64 -7.19 5.91 -3.19
N GLU A 65 -7.07 6.47 -1.99
CA GLU A 65 -8.12 6.27 -0.96
C GLU A 65 -9.15 7.41 -1.05
N LEU A 66 -10.42 7.09 -1.36
CA LEU A 66 -11.48 8.08 -1.33
C LEU A 66 -11.97 8.31 0.11
N LYS A 67 -12.00 9.58 0.53
CA LYS A 67 -12.50 9.99 1.85
C LYS A 67 -13.67 10.94 1.70
N GLU A 68 -14.67 10.79 2.55
CA GLU A 68 -15.79 11.73 2.63
C GLU A 68 -15.53 12.79 3.70
N ILE A 69 -15.80 14.04 3.35
CA ILE A 69 -15.76 15.16 4.29
C ILE A 69 -17.08 15.92 4.25
N THR A 70 -17.53 16.36 5.42
CA THR A 70 -18.69 17.25 5.56
C THR A 70 -18.25 18.71 5.61
N ILE A 71 -18.88 19.57 4.82
CA ILE A 71 -18.63 21.01 4.82
C ILE A 71 -19.95 21.76 4.98
N TYR A 72 -20.03 22.68 5.93
CA TYR A 72 -21.18 23.55 6.15
C TYR A 72 -21.20 24.73 5.16
N VAL A 73 -22.37 25.08 4.65
CA VAL A 73 -22.56 26.14 3.65
C VAL A 73 -23.45 27.24 4.21
N LYS A 74 -22.86 28.28 4.79
CA LYS A 74 -23.63 29.40 5.38
C LYS A 74 -24.25 30.33 4.33
N ASN A 75 -23.66 30.41 3.14
CA ASN A 75 -24.11 31.31 2.09
C ASN A 75 -25.15 30.62 1.19
N LYS A 76 -26.41 31.06 1.28
CA LYS A 76 -27.53 30.49 0.50
C LYS A 76 -27.31 30.53 -1.02
N LYS A 77 -26.69 31.59 -1.55
CA LYS A 77 -26.40 31.67 -2.99
C LYS A 77 -25.35 30.65 -3.43
N LEU A 78 -24.34 30.39 -2.59
CA LEU A 78 -23.38 29.31 -2.85
C LEU A 78 -24.07 27.95 -2.77
N TRP A 79 -24.91 27.74 -1.74
CA TRP A 79 -25.70 26.52 -1.57
C TRP A 79 -26.57 26.22 -2.80
N ASP A 80 -27.33 27.19 -3.27
CA ASP A 80 -28.24 27.04 -4.42
C ASP A 80 -27.48 26.73 -5.72
N GLY A 81 -26.24 27.23 -5.84
CA GLY A 81 -25.38 27.01 -7.00
C GLY A 81 -24.70 25.65 -7.07
N LEU A 82 -24.64 24.91 -5.95
CA LEU A 82 -24.05 23.58 -5.87
C LEU A 82 -25.00 22.51 -6.39
N LYS A 83 -24.49 21.65 -7.26
CA LYS A 83 -25.21 20.54 -7.89
C LYS A 83 -24.58 19.22 -7.48
N LYS A 84 -25.43 18.25 -7.17
CA LYS A 84 -25.02 16.86 -6.92
C LYS A 84 -24.35 16.26 -8.15
N ASP A 85 -23.44 15.32 -7.93
CA ASP A 85 -22.69 14.56 -8.94
C ASP A 85 -21.83 15.45 -9.85
N LYS A 86 -21.42 16.61 -9.31
CA LYS A 86 -20.51 17.55 -9.96
C LYS A 86 -19.22 17.67 -9.16
N TYR A 87 -18.13 17.84 -9.90
CA TYR A 87 -16.80 17.92 -9.33
C TYR A 87 -16.42 19.37 -9.12
N TYR A 88 -16.00 19.69 -7.89
CA TYR A 88 -15.70 21.05 -7.50
C TYR A 88 -14.29 21.16 -6.95
N TYR A 89 -13.66 22.28 -7.28
CA TYR A 89 -12.56 22.84 -6.51
C TYR A 89 -13.15 23.75 -5.43
N MET A 90 -12.80 23.51 -4.17
CA MET A 90 -13.42 24.16 -3.01
C MET A 90 -12.38 24.78 -2.09
N THR A 91 -12.74 25.92 -1.53
CA THR A 91 -12.01 26.57 -0.45
C THR A 91 -12.92 26.61 0.76
N TYR A 92 -12.43 26.13 1.91
CA TYR A 92 -13.16 26.14 3.16
C TYR A 92 -12.28 26.65 4.30
N SER A 93 -12.89 27.29 5.30
CA SER A 93 -12.22 27.57 6.57
C SER A 93 -12.43 26.41 7.53
N GLN A 94 -11.43 26.10 8.35
CA GLN A 94 -11.58 25.16 9.46
C GLN A 94 -11.41 25.90 10.80
N ASP A 95 -12.36 25.71 11.72
CA ASP A 95 -12.23 26.23 13.08
C ASP A 95 -11.43 25.28 13.98
N ASP A 96 -11.16 25.71 15.22
CA ASP A 96 -10.41 24.92 16.20
C ASP A 96 -11.14 23.62 16.60
N SER A 97 -12.47 23.58 16.41
CA SER A 97 -13.31 22.39 16.59
C SER A 97 -13.36 21.49 15.34
N LYS A 98 -12.52 21.77 14.33
CA LYS A 98 -12.43 21.06 13.04
C LYS A 98 -13.68 21.17 12.15
N ASN A 99 -14.61 22.08 12.46
CA ASN A 99 -15.76 22.32 11.60
C ASN A 99 -15.32 23.06 10.34
N LYS A 100 -15.78 22.57 9.19
CA LYS A 100 -15.44 23.10 7.88
C LYS A 100 -16.57 23.98 7.38
N THR A 101 -16.29 25.23 7.04
CA THR A 101 -17.27 26.14 6.43
C THR A 101 -16.83 26.51 5.03
N LEU A 102 -17.69 26.30 4.04
CA LEU A 102 -17.42 26.62 2.64
C LEU A 102 -17.31 28.12 2.43
N ILE A 103 -16.21 28.54 1.81
CA ILE A 103 -15.95 29.93 1.42
C ILE A 103 -16.26 30.09 -0.08
N LYS A 104 -15.76 29.17 -0.90
CA LYS A 104 -15.87 29.24 -2.36
C LYS A 104 -15.93 27.84 -2.96
N ALA A 105 -16.70 27.68 -4.03
CA ALA A 105 -16.72 26.50 -4.86
C ALA A 105 -16.67 26.89 -6.33
N GLN A 106 -15.90 26.15 -7.13
CA GLN A 106 -15.81 26.33 -8.58
C GLN A 106 -15.96 24.98 -9.25
N LEU A 107 -16.89 24.89 -10.21
CA LEU A 107 -17.10 23.69 -11.01
C LEU A 107 -15.84 23.37 -11.83
N ASN A 108 -15.41 22.10 -11.81
CA ASN A 108 -14.26 21.65 -12.57
C ASN A 108 -14.42 20.19 -13.04
N GLU A 109 -15.28 19.98 -14.03
CA GLU A 109 -15.49 18.64 -14.60
C GLU A 109 -14.26 18.11 -15.35
N SER A 110 -13.32 18.97 -15.76
CA SER A 110 -12.08 18.50 -16.40
C SER A 110 -11.20 17.70 -15.42
N LEU A 111 -11.12 18.11 -14.15
CA LEU A 111 -10.40 17.37 -13.11
C LEU A 111 -11.10 16.05 -12.75
N ARG A 112 -12.43 15.99 -12.89
CA ARG A 112 -13.20 14.76 -12.71
C ARG A 112 -12.68 13.66 -13.63
N GLU A 113 -12.65 13.94 -14.94
CA GLU A 113 -12.23 12.97 -15.96
C GLU A 113 -10.75 12.57 -15.84
N THR A 114 -9.88 13.51 -15.42
CA THR A 114 -8.44 13.27 -15.42
C THR A 114 -7.87 12.68 -14.15
N ILE A 115 -8.51 12.94 -13.00
CA ILE A 115 -8.01 12.57 -11.67
C ILE A 115 -9.02 11.67 -10.96
N TYR A 116 -10.26 12.14 -10.78
CA TYR A 116 -11.25 11.42 -9.97
C TYR A 116 -11.71 10.11 -10.62
N ASP A 117 -12.09 10.13 -11.90
CA ASP A 117 -12.54 8.92 -12.60
C ASP A 117 -11.43 7.88 -12.77
N LYS A 118 -10.15 8.30 -12.73
CA LYS A 118 -9.01 7.37 -12.70
C LYS A 118 -8.81 6.77 -11.32
N ALA A 119 -8.81 7.58 -10.28
CA ALA A 119 -8.70 7.11 -8.91
C ALA A 119 -9.86 6.16 -8.57
N LEU A 120 -11.08 6.45 -9.03
CA LEU A 120 -12.25 5.58 -8.89
C LEU A 120 -12.09 4.26 -9.66
N LYS A 121 -11.46 4.27 -10.84
CA LYS A 121 -11.13 3.03 -11.57
C LYS A 121 -10.08 2.22 -10.82
N GLU A 122 -9.02 2.85 -10.32
CA GLU A 122 -7.98 2.17 -9.54
C GLU A 122 -8.51 1.64 -8.20
N GLU A 123 -9.43 2.35 -7.55
CA GLU A 123 -10.09 1.91 -6.32
C GLU A 123 -11.10 0.79 -6.61
N ASN A 124 -11.89 0.88 -7.68
CA ASN A 124 -12.80 -0.20 -8.07
C ASN A 124 -12.04 -1.44 -8.55
N GLU A 125 -10.92 -1.29 -9.26
CA GLU A 125 -10.00 -2.41 -9.60
C GLU A 125 -9.39 -3.03 -8.33
N LYS A 126 -9.10 -2.22 -7.29
CA LYS A 126 -8.69 -2.68 -5.96
C LYS A 126 -9.82 -3.25 -5.09
N THR A 127 -11.08 -2.96 -5.42
CA THR A 127 -12.27 -3.40 -4.64
C THR A 127 -12.93 -4.62 -5.28
N GLU A 128 -12.83 -4.78 -6.62
CA GLU A 128 -13.24 -5.99 -7.34
C GLU A 128 -12.18 -7.11 -7.27
N GLN A 129 -10.93 -6.78 -6.96
CA GLN A 129 -10.05 -7.71 -6.26
C GLN A 129 -10.37 -7.60 -4.78
N GLU A 130 -11.25 -8.46 -4.26
CA GLU A 130 -11.03 -8.94 -2.89
C GLU A 130 -9.56 -9.35 -2.86
N GLU A 131 -8.69 -8.63 -2.13
CA GLU A 131 -7.39 -9.17 -1.73
C GLU A 131 -7.77 -10.44 -0.96
N LYS A 132 -7.83 -11.57 -1.65
CA LYS A 132 -7.93 -12.88 -1.04
C LYS A 132 -6.63 -13.01 -0.27
N LEU A 133 -6.67 -12.57 0.99
CA LEU A 133 -5.54 -12.61 1.88
C LEU A 133 -5.05 -14.06 1.90
N GLU A 134 -3.81 -14.24 1.48
CA GLU A 134 -3.18 -15.54 1.49
C GLU A 134 -2.67 -15.76 2.90
N TYR A 135 -3.41 -16.52 3.69
CA TYR A 135 -3.00 -16.89 5.04
C TYR A 135 -2.13 -18.14 5.02
N VAL A 136 -1.00 -18.07 5.73
CA VAL A 136 -0.19 -19.21 6.12
C VAL A 136 -0.56 -19.54 7.56
N HIS A 137 -1.23 -20.67 7.74
CA HIS A 137 -1.60 -21.18 9.06
C HIS A 137 -0.57 -22.17 9.57
N LEU A 138 -0.66 -22.49 10.87
CA LEU A 138 0.08 -23.59 11.48
C LEU A 138 -0.05 -24.85 10.62
N SER A 139 1.10 -25.44 10.30
CA SER A 139 1.15 -26.75 9.67
C SER A 139 0.68 -27.79 10.68
N GLY A 140 -0.26 -28.64 10.27
CA GLY A 140 -0.71 -29.76 11.09
C GLY A 140 0.35 -30.86 11.29
N ASP A 141 1.31 -30.92 10.38
CA ASP A 141 2.44 -31.85 10.40
C ASP A 141 3.75 -31.07 10.45
N LYS A 142 4.67 -31.49 11.31
CA LYS A 142 6.02 -30.92 11.34
C LYS A 142 6.81 -31.42 10.14
N LEU A 143 7.42 -30.49 9.40
CA LEU A 143 8.34 -30.78 8.32
C LEU A 143 9.57 -31.48 8.88
N ASP A 144 9.89 -32.63 8.30
CA ASP A 144 11.12 -33.33 8.66
C ASP A 144 12.34 -32.57 8.08
N THR A 145 13.07 -31.90 8.97
CA THR A 145 14.27 -31.14 8.62
C THR A 145 15.56 -31.91 8.86
N SER A 146 15.52 -33.21 9.20
CA SER A 146 16.73 -33.98 9.59
C SER A 146 17.79 -34.03 8.50
N ASP A 147 17.33 -34.11 7.24
CA ASP A 147 18.19 -34.30 6.07
C ASP A 147 18.42 -32.98 5.30
N LEU A 148 17.93 -31.85 5.84
CA LEU A 148 18.06 -30.52 5.26
C LEU A 148 19.27 -29.77 5.83
N THR A 149 19.88 -28.92 5.01
CA THR A 149 20.94 -28.01 5.47
C THR A 149 20.33 -26.70 5.94
N LEU A 150 20.54 -26.37 7.22
CA LEU A 150 20.25 -25.04 7.75
C LEU A 150 21.23 -24.00 7.16
N LEU A 151 20.69 -22.94 6.57
CA LEU A 151 21.43 -21.85 5.95
C LEU A 151 21.54 -20.64 6.88
N ASP A 152 20.43 -20.25 7.50
CA ASP A 152 20.35 -19.11 8.40
C ASP A 152 19.22 -19.29 9.41
N SER A 153 19.35 -18.66 10.57
CA SER A 153 18.35 -18.71 11.63
C SER A 153 18.33 -17.43 12.47
N LYS A 154 17.13 -16.98 12.87
CA LYS A 154 16.95 -15.82 13.73
C LYS A 154 15.80 -16.05 14.71
N LYS A 155 15.98 -15.63 15.96
CA LYS A 155 14.92 -15.61 16.98
C LYS A 155 14.35 -14.22 17.18
N VAL A 156 13.02 -14.10 17.17
CA VAL A 156 12.24 -12.88 17.41
C VAL A 156 10.83 -13.28 17.86
N ASP A 157 10.33 -12.64 18.91
CA ASP A 157 8.91 -12.55 19.30
C ASP A 157 8.08 -11.80 18.23
N LEU A 158 7.58 -12.53 17.23
CA LEU A 158 6.83 -12.02 16.07
C LEU A 158 5.37 -11.75 16.40
N ASP A 159 4.77 -12.55 17.27
CA ASP A 159 3.35 -12.43 17.63
C ASP A 159 3.07 -11.61 18.89
N ARG A 160 4.12 -11.33 19.68
CA ARG A 160 4.12 -10.52 20.91
C ARG A 160 3.47 -11.20 22.10
N ASP A 161 3.55 -12.52 22.17
CA ASP A 161 3.13 -13.27 23.34
C ASP A 161 4.18 -13.26 24.47
N GLY A 162 5.41 -12.84 24.17
CA GLY A 162 6.53 -12.72 25.10
C GLY A 162 7.54 -13.86 25.04
N GLU A 163 7.33 -14.85 24.18
CA GLU A 163 8.30 -15.89 23.82
C GLU A 163 8.89 -15.60 22.43
N ASP A 164 10.06 -16.16 22.13
CA ASP A 164 10.74 -15.93 20.85
C ASP A 164 10.47 -17.09 19.87
N GLU A 165 9.88 -16.80 18.71
CA GLU A 165 9.81 -17.77 17.61
C GLU A 165 11.16 -17.88 16.86
N SER A 166 11.44 -19.07 16.33
CA SER A 166 12.63 -19.34 15.52
C SER A 166 12.30 -19.30 14.03
N ILE A 167 12.88 -18.34 13.30
CA ILE A 167 12.81 -18.23 11.84
C ILE A 167 14.02 -18.96 11.27
N GLU A 168 13.80 -19.99 10.46
CA GLU A 168 14.85 -20.88 9.97
C GLU A 168 14.73 -21.08 8.47
N MET A 169 15.85 -20.86 7.76
CA MET A 169 15.95 -21.07 6.32
C MET A 169 16.77 -22.32 6.01
N TYR A 170 16.17 -23.24 5.26
CA TYR A 170 16.77 -24.52 4.90
C TYR A 170 16.87 -24.69 3.38
N THR A 171 17.76 -25.61 2.98
CA THR A 171 17.80 -26.11 1.60
C THR A 171 18.11 -27.61 1.56
N THR A 172 17.74 -28.28 0.47
CA THR A 172 18.14 -29.68 0.22
C THR A 172 19.60 -29.82 -0.23
N ALA A 173 20.26 -28.72 -0.65
CA ALA A 173 21.68 -28.75 -1.00
C ALA A 173 22.52 -29.09 0.25
N GLN A 174 23.42 -30.05 0.10
CA GLN A 174 24.27 -30.52 1.20
C GLN A 174 25.45 -29.57 1.44
N ARG A 175 26.09 -29.70 2.59
CA ARG A 175 27.31 -28.96 2.91
C ARG A 175 28.53 -29.84 2.65
N TYR A 176 29.52 -29.33 1.92
CA TYR A 176 30.81 -30.00 1.78
C TYR A 176 31.60 -29.96 3.09
N ASP A 177 32.61 -30.82 3.21
CA ASP A 177 33.51 -30.87 4.39
C ASP A 177 34.20 -29.54 4.70
N ASN A 178 34.36 -28.67 3.70
CA ASN A 178 34.95 -27.33 3.85
C ASN A 178 33.96 -26.28 4.39
N GLY A 179 32.71 -26.66 4.66
CA GLY A 179 31.66 -25.78 5.15
C GLY A 179 30.88 -25.02 4.07
N GLU A 180 31.29 -25.08 2.81
CA GLU A 180 30.56 -24.46 1.69
C GLU A 180 29.32 -25.29 1.33
N ILE A 181 28.27 -24.61 0.87
CA ILE A 181 27.07 -25.30 0.35
C ILE A 181 27.37 -25.84 -1.05
N ALA A 182 27.05 -27.11 -1.27
CA ALA A 182 27.12 -27.79 -2.54
C ALA A 182 25.94 -27.39 -3.44
N TRP A 183 25.95 -26.14 -3.91
CA TRP A 183 24.93 -25.62 -4.81
C TRP A 183 24.89 -26.38 -6.14
N ASP A 184 23.69 -26.57 -6.67
CA ASP A 184 23.41 -27.11 -8.01
C ASP A 184 22.63 -26.07 -8.83
N ASP A 185 22.24 -26.39 -10.07
CA ASP A 185 21.43 -25.53 -10.93
C ASP A 185 20.05 -25.22 -10.34
N GLY A 186 19.60 -26.01 -9.36
CA GLY A 186 18.49 -25.67 -8.49
C GLY A 186 18.26 -26.70 -7.39
N GLN A 187 17.58 -26.27 -6.34
CA GLN A 187 17.30 -27.09 -5.16
C GLN A 187 16.02 -26.61 -4.48
N LYS A 188 15.47 -27.44 -3.58
CA LYS A 188 14.36 -27.01 -2.73
C LYS A 188 14.88 -26.08 -1.63
N TRP A 189 14.08 -25.08 -1.32
CA TRP A 189 14.30 -24.13 -0.23
C TRP A 189 13.08 -24.12 0.67
N PHE A 190 13.32 -23.90 1.95
CA PHE A 190 12.27 -23.79 2.96
C PHE A 190 12.53 -22.57 3.82
N LEU A 191 11.48 -21.83 4.15
CA LEU A 191 11.50 -20.80 5.19
C LEU A 191 10.40 -21.13 6.19
N ILE A 192 10.81 -21.43 7.42
CA ILE A 192 9.93 -22.00 8.45
C ILE A 192 10.02 -21.10 9.68
N ILE A 193 8.87 -20.84 10.29
CA ILE A 193 8.80 -20.27 11.63
C ILE A 193 8.41 -21.39 12.58
N LYS A 194 9.22 -21.63 13.59
CA LYS A 194 8.96 -22.60 14.65
C LYS A 194 8.56 -21.87 15.92
N ASP A 195 7.42 -22.30 16.45
CA ASP A 195 6.77 -21.81 17.64
C ASP A 195 6.52 -23.02 18.58
N GLU A 196 6.22 -22.80 19.85
CA GLU A 196 5.82 -23.87 20.78
C GLU A 196 4.59 -24.64 20.27
N ASP A 197 3.64 -23.91 19.71
CA ASP A 197 2.36 -24.44 19.23
C ASP A 197 2.45 -25.17 17.88
N GLY A 198 3.57 -25.02 17.14
CA GLY A 198 3.79 -25.71 15.88
C GLY A 198 4.75 -24.98 14.95
N GLU A 199 4.50 -25.05 13.65
CA GLU A 199 5.35 -24.39 12.66
C GLU A 199 4.54 -23.80 11.51
N PHE A 200 5.02 -22.67 10.98
CA PHE A 200 4.48 -22.03 9.80
C PHE A 200 5.49 -22.17 8.65
N VAL A 201 5.07 -22.79 7.56
CA VAL A 201 5.90 -22.94 6.36
C VAL A 201 5.63 -21.75 5.43
N LEU A 202 6.43 -20.70 5.54
CA LEU A 202 6.28 -19.49 4.73
C LEU A 202 6.72 -19.70 3.27
N PHE A 203 7.66 -20.63 3.05
CA PHE A 203 8.15 -21.00 1.73
C PHE A 203 8.50 -22.50 1.71
N ASP A 204 8.02 -23.22 0.69
CA ASP A 204 8.46 -24.57 0.30
C ASP A 204 8.35 -24.63 -1.22
N ASP A 205 9.44 -24.32 -1.91
CA ASP A 205 9.48 -24.42 -3.36
C ASP A 205 10.90 -24.70 -3.88
N TYR A 206 10.95 -25.16 -5.12
CA TYR A 206 12.19 -25.34 -5.87
C TYR A 206 12.62 -24.03 -6.51
N ILE A 207 13.88 -23.64 -6.29
CA ILE A 207 14.47 -22.45 -6.91
C ILE A 207 15.51 -22.89 -7.92
N GLN A 208 15.31 -22.52 -9.18
CA GLN A 208 16.26 -22.76 -10.27
C GLN A 208 17.08 -21.50 -10.58
N LEU A 209 18.40 -21.63 -10.54
CA LEU A 209 19.38 -20.57 -10.84
C LEU A 209 19.10 -19.28 -10.07
N GLY A 210 18.95 -19.41 -8.75
CA GLY A 210 18.67 -18.28 -7.88
C GLY A 210 18.73 -18.65 -6.40
N ALA A 211 18.19 -17.77 -5.56
CA ALA A 211 18.21 -17.92 -4.12
C ALA A 211 16.96 -17.32 -3.48
N LEU A 212 16.73 -17.70 -2.23
CA LEU A 212 15.80 -17.03 -1.33
C LEU A 212 16.62 -16.21 -0.32
N GLU A 213 16.26 -14.95 -0.17
CA GLU A 213 16.76 -14.08 0.90
C GLU A 213 15.58 -13.66 1.78
N PHE A 214 15.82 -13.42 3.07
CA PHE A 214 14.80 -12.88 3.97
C PHE A 214 15.35 -11.79 4.89
N TRP A 215 14.45 -10.91 5.32
CA TRP A 215 14.73 -9.87 6.31
C TRP A 215 13.61 -9.83 7.33
N VAL A 216 13.98 -9.62 8.58
CA VAL A 216 13.05 -9.36 9.68
C VAL A 216 13.20 -7.91 10.08
N PHE A 217 12.10 -7.16 10.08
CA PHE A 217 12.12 -5.73 10.42
C PHE A 217 10.82 -5.30 11.07
N THR A 218 10.84 -4.12 11.69
CA THR A 218 9.65 -3.48 12.23
C THR A 218 9.22 -2.30 11.37
N SER A 219 7.91 -2.14 11.19
CA SER A 219 7.31 -1.00 10.49
C SER A 219 6.04 -0.60 11.21
N LYS A 220 5.95 0.66 11.66
CA LYS A 220 4.82 1.17 12.47
C LYS A 220 4.47 0.27 13.66
N ASP A 221 5.51 -0.21 14.34
CA ASP A 221 5.38 -1.14 15.46
C ASP A 221 4.70 -2.47 15.09
N ASP A 222 4.73 -2.95 13.85
CA ASP A 222 4.42 -4.34 13.51
C ASP A 222 5.72 -5.06 13.06
N TYR A 223 5.86 -6.35 13.37
CA TYR A 223 6.94 -7.17 12.84
C TYR A 223 6.58 -7.70 11.44
N HIS A 224 7.58 -7.69 10.57
CA HIS A 224 7.47 -8.11 9.19
C HIS A 224 8.61 -9.06 8.83
N ILE A 225 8.28 -10.03 7.98
CA ILE A 225 9.26 -10.86 7.30
C ILE A 225 9.13 -10.59 5.82
N ALA A 226 10.13 -9.95 5.22
CA ALA A 226 10.20 -9.81 3.76
C ALA A 226 11.04 -10.95 3.18
N THR A 227 10.61 -11.49 2.05
CA THR A 227 11.36 -12.50 1.27
C THR A 227 11.60 -12.00 -0.14
N LEU A 228 12.80 -12.21 -0.66
CA LEU A 228 13.14 -12.00 -2.06
C LEU A 228 13.54 -13.33 -2.68
N GLN A 229 12.68 -13.87 -3.54
CA GLN A 229 12.98 -15.02 -4.39
C GLN A 229 13.51 -14.52 -5.73
N THR A 230 14.75 -14.91 -6.06
CA THR A 230 15.32 -14.72 -7.39
C THR A 230 15.44 -16.06 -8.11
N GLY A 231 15.40 -16.04 -9.43
CA GLY A 231 15.57 -17.21 -10.26
C GLY A 231 15.59 -16.85 -11.74
N SER A 232 15.71 -17.87 -12.59
CA SER A 232 15.79 -17.69 -14.05
C SER A 232 14.61 -16.88 -14.65
N ALA A 233 13.40 -17.10 -14.17
CA ALA A 233 12.18 -16.41 -14.59
C ALA A 233 11.34 -15.88 -13.41
N THR A 234 11.96 -15.77 -12.22
CA THR A 234 11.28 -15.34 -11.00
C THR A 234 12.05 -14.20 -10.34
N PHE A 235 11.34 -13.14 -9.98
CA PHE A 235 11.84 -12.07 -9.12
C PHE A 235 10.67 -11.60 -8.26
N LYS A 236 10.53 -12.23 -7.10
CA LYS A 236 9.35 -12.11 -6.26
C LYS A 236 9.71 -11.57 -4.88
N LEU A 237 9.15 -10.42 -4.53
CA LEU A 237 9.23 -9.82 -3.20
C LEU A 237 7.89 -10.05 -2.49
N SER A 238 7.91 -10.73 -1.35
CA SER A 238 6.71 -10.98 -0.53
C SER A 238 6.93 -10.47 0.89
N ASP A 239 5.87 -9.99 1.53
CA ASP A 239 5.83 -9.58 2.93
C ASP A 239 4.90 -10.52 3.71
N PHE A 240 5.32 -10.89 4.91
CA PHE A 240 4.55 -11.70 5.84
C PHE A 240 4.38 -10.93 7.15
N LYS A 241 3.14 -10.88 7.63
CA LYS A 241 2.80 -10.26 8.92
C LYS A 241 1.92 -11.19 9.71
N TYR A 242 2.22 -11.38 10.99
CA TYR A 242 1.35 -12.17 11.85
C TYR A 242 0.01 -11.45 12.11
N ASP A 243 -1.09 -12.19 12.01
CA ASP A 243 -2.43 -11.77 12.35
C ASP A 243 -2.90 -12.51 13.59
N ASN A 244 -2.89 -11.80 14.71
CA ASN A 244 -3.32 -12.30 16.01
C ASN A 244 -4.78 -12.81 16.04
N LYS A 245 -5.65 -12.34 15.14
CA LYS A 245 -7.05 -12.79 15.10
C LYS A 245 -7.17 -14.15 14.43
N GLU A 246 -6.48 -14.33 13.31
CA GLU A 246 -6.52 -15.55 12.50
C GLU A 246 -5.45 -16.57 12.91
N LYS A 247 -4.57 -16.21 13.86
CA LYS A 247 -3.46 -17.05 14.35
C LYS A 247 -2.61 -17.60 13.21
N GLY A 248 -2.16 -16.71 12.34
CA GLY A 248 -1.36 -17.07 11.17
C GLY A 248 -0.76 -15.86 10.48
N PHE A 249 0.10 -16.12 9.51
CA PHE A 249 0.77 -15.07 8.75
C PHE A 249 -0.05 -14.70 7.53
N VAL A 250 -0.38 -13.41 7.39
CA VAL A 250 -0.88 -12.85 6.14
C VAL A 250 0.30 -12.63 5.21
N LYS A 251 0.29 -13.30 4.06
CA LYS A 251 1.25 -13.08 2.98
C LYS A 251 0.71 -12.06 1.99
N LYS A 252 1.59 -11.16 1.57
CA LYS A 252 1.34 -10.18 0.51
C LYS A 252 2.49 -10.17 -0.47
N ASP A 253 2.19 -10.49 -1.73
CA ASP A 253 3.15 -10.31 -2.82
C ASP A 253 3.25 -8.80 -3.14
N ILE A 254 4.42 -8.20 -2.87
CA ILE A 254 4.68 -6.78 -3.15
C ILE A 254 5.06 -6.59 -4.62
N PHE A 255 5.85 -7.52 -5.17
CA PHE A 255 6.32 -7.46 -6.54
C PHE A 255 6.48 -8.87 -7.08
N ASN A 256 5.82 -9.18 -8.18
CA ASN A 256 5.97 -10.43 -8.91
C ASN A 256 5.53 -10.19 -10.38
N PRO A 257 6.45 -9.78 -11.27
CA PRO A 257 6.10 -9.42 -12.63
C PRO A 257 5.82 -10.67 -13.49
N ASP A 258 4.74 -10.65 -14.24
CA ASP A 258 4.47 -11.67 -15.25
C ASP A 258 5.50 -11.62 -16.38
N TYR A 259 5.84 -12.78 -16.94
CA TYR A 259 6.75 -12.92 -18.08
C TYR A 259 8.12 -12.24 -17.87
N LEU A 260 8.69 -12.40 -16.68
CA LEU A 260 9.99 -11.84 -16.35
C LEU A 260 11.08 -12.34 -17.32
N ASN A 261 11.84 -11.38 -17.86
CA ASN A 261 13.08 -11.64 -18.59
C ASN A 261 14.20 -10.76 -18.01
N VAL A 262 15.08 -11.36 -17.21
CA VAL A 262 16.19 -10.64 -16.57
C VAL A 262 17.31 -10.44 -17.60
N ILE A 263 17.55 -9.18 -17.98
CA ILE A 263 18.59 -8.82 -18.96
C ILE A 263 19.98 -8.71 -18.32
N TYR A 264 20.04 -8.25 -17.07
CA TYR A 264 21.29 -8.04 -16.32
C TYR A 264 21.00 -8.06 -14.82
N ASN A 265 21.87 -8.73 -14.05
CA ASN A 265 21.92 -8.65 -12.60
C ASN A 265 23.34 -8.27 -12.14
N SER A 266 23.41 -7.52 -11.03
CA SER A 266 24.68 -7.20 -10.38
C SER A 266 24.61 -7.69 -8.94
N SER A 267 25.59 -8.48 -8.52
CA SER A 267 25.73 -8.95 -7.14
C SER A 267 27.14 -8.64 -6.64
N ILE A 268 27.25 -7.92 -5.53
CA ILE A 268 28.51 -7.79 -4.79
C ILE A 268 28.50 -8.92 -3.76
N LYS A 269 29.50 -9.79 -3.80
CA LYS A 269 29.72 -10.82 -2.78
C LYS A 269 30.47 -10.25 -1.59
#